data_AF-A0A9E6J775-F1
#
_entry.id   AF-A0A9E6J775-F1
#
_cell.length_a   1.000
_cell.length_b   1.000
_cell.length_c   1.000
_cell.angle_alpha   90.00
_cell.angle_beta   90.00
_cell.angle_gamma   90.00
#
_symmetry.space_group_name_H-M   'P 1'
#
loop_
_entity.id
_entity.type
_entity.pdbx_description
1 polymer ?
#
loop_
_entity_poly.entity_id
_entity_poly.type
_entity_poly.pdbx_seq_one_letter_code
_entity_poly.pdbx_strand_id
1 'polypeptide(L)'
;MRQLLFRLCEASDGRTFAFLTDQPDVEDYFDSGYKVAYKYRDGHKGKQLLARWRSSYSVKSQNYTQVPEQDELPEGVQNAFDTMISSLIPGVDVFFCDYNLAIEADLPICNQVMDNYRSTDFVLFSCEELIGNDPNTQPYMVSYAAPRYPESGNTGSQHRIYSKTDGFAFAQAVNAIVNQRDRDALNGGHIRSEVDTYISEPSVKESVAEQVINRFVETLPQFNSDVKALSAPTE
;
A
#
# COMPACT_ATOMS: atom_id res chain seq x y z
N MET A 1 15.57 10.67 -10.77
CA MET A 1 15.67 9.20 -10.55
C MET A 1 14.97 8.90 -9.24
N ARG A 2 14.07 7.92 -9.22
CA ARG A 2 13.28 7.53 -8.04
C ARG A 2 13.82 6.24 -7.43
N GLN A 3 13.41 5.93 -6.21
CA GLN A 3 13.64 4.65 -5.54
C GLN A 3 12.30 4.15 -4.99
N LEU A 4 12.08 2.84 -5.04
CA LEU A 4 11.00 2.23 -4.29
C LEU A 4 11.39 2.15 -2.84
N LEU A 5 10.46 2.53 -1.98
CA LEU A 5 10.54 2.39 -0.55
C LEU A 5 9.45 1.41 -0.12
N PHE A 6 9.87 0.31 0.50
CA PHE A 6 8.99 -0.58 1.23
C PHE A 6 9.31 -0.47 2.72
N ARG A 7 8.27 -0.33 3.53
CA ARG A 7 8.39 -0.35 5.00
C ARG A 7 7.35 -1.27 5.58
N LEU A 8 7.76 -2.06 6.57
CA LEU A 8 6.88 -2.93 7.34
C LEU A 8 6.97 -2.57 8.82
N CYS A 9 5.82 -2.49 9.49
CA CYS A 9 5.69 -2.08 10.88
C CYS A 9 4.72 -2.99 11.63
N GLU A 10 5.04 -3.32 12.89
CA GLU A 10 4.11 -3.99 13.81
C GLU A 10 3.52 -2.94 14.77
N ALA A 11 2.20 -2.86 14.84
CA ALA A 11 1.47 -2.01 15.78
C ALA A 11 1.46 -2.60 17.20
N SER A 12 1.06 -1.81 18.18
CA SER A 12 0.99 -2.25 19.59
C SER A 12 -0.04 -3.33 19.87
N ASP A 13 -1.06 -3.44 19.02
CA ASP A 13 -2.10 -4.48 19.07
C ASP A 13 -1.75 -5.74 18.26
N GLY A 14 -0.53 -5.80 17.70
CA GLY A 14 -0.03 -6.92 16.92
C GLY A 14 -0.41 -6.91 15.44
N ARG A 15 -1.14 -5.89 14.96
CA ARG A 15 -1.43 -5.74 13.53
C ARG A 15 -0.18 -5.34 12.75
N THR A 16 0.00 -5.93 11.57
CA THR A 16 1.12 -5.60 10.68
C THR A 16 0.67 -4.60 9.62
N PHE A 17 1.32 -3.45 9.57
CA PHE A 17 1.12 -2.44 8.55
C PHE A 17 2.32 -2.44 7.61
N ALA A 18 2.09 -2.22 6.32
CA ALA A 18 3.16 -1.98 5.36
C ALA A 18 2.79 -0.86 4.40
N PHE A 19 3.81 -0.24 3.79
CA PHE A 19 3.62 0.62 2.64
C PHE A 19 4.64 0.32 1.54
N LEU A 20 4.25 0.62 0.30
CA LEU A 20 5.10 0.57 -0.89
C LEU A 20 4.87 1.85 -1.72
N THR A 21 5.93 2.60 -1.98
CA THR A 21 5.85 3.88 -2.69
C THR A 21 7.12 4.24 -3.43
N ASP A 22 7.02 5.13 -4.42
CA ASP A 22 8.17 5.83 -5.00
C ASP A 22 8.17 7.35 -4.73
N GLN A 23 7.18 7.82 -3.98
CA GLN A 23 6.99 9.21 -3.62
C GLN A 23 7.83 9.60 -2.39
N PRO A 24 8.30 10.86 -2.33
CA PRO A 24 8.96 11.39 -1.15
C PRO A 24 7.97 11.53 0.03
N ASP A 25 8.51 11.66 1.25
CA ASP A 25 7.79 12.07 2.48
C ASP A 25 6.61 11.19 2.96
N VAL A 26 6.25 10.14 2.21
CA VAL A 26 5.21 9.15 2.59
C VAL A 26 5.52 8.50 3.94
N GLU A 27 6.79 8.28 4.26
CA GLU A 27 7.22 7.72 5.54
C GLU A 27 6.77 8.57 6.74
N ASP A 28 6.86 9.89 6.61
CA ASP A 28 6.45 10.84 7.66
C ASP A 28 4.92 10.91 7.79
N TYR A 29 4.19 10.88 6.67
CA TYR A 29 2.73 10.83 6.66
C TYR A 29 2.21 9.53 7.27
N PHE A 30 2.84 8.40 6.96
CA PHE A 30 2.52 7.09 7.49
C PHE A 30 2.74 7.03 9.01
N ASP A 31 3.91 7.45 9.49
CA ASP A 31 4.21 7.48 10.92
C ASP A 31 3.31 8.45 11.69
N SER A 32 2.98 9.60 11.09
CA SER A 32 2.07 10.59 11.68
C SER A 32 0.64 10.05 11.74
N GLY A 33 0.18 9.39 10.68
CA GLY A 33 -1.14 8.75 10.61
C GLY A 33 -1.31 7.71 11.71
N TYR A 34 -0.30 6.83 11.89
CA TYR A 34 -0.29 5.86 12.99
C TYR A 34 -0.33 6.54 14.36
N LYS A 35 0.53 7.53 14.61
CA LYS A 35 0.58 8.26 15.90
C LYS A 35 -0.78 8.82 16.29
N VAL A 36 -1.48 9.43 15.34
CA VAL A 36 -2.81 10.02 15.58
C VAL A 36 -3.86 8.94 15.85
N ALA A 37 -3.85 7.85 15.07
CA ALA A 37 -4.82 6.77 15.21
C ALA A 37 -4.62 5.92 16.48
N TYR A 38 -3.37 5.69 16.91
CA TYR A 38 -3.05 4.81 18.04
C TYR A 38 -2.82 5.54 19.37
N LYS A 39 -2.92 6.89 19.42
CA LYS A 39 -2.65 7.69 20.63
C LYS A 39 -3.37 7.23 21.91
N TYR A 40 -4.57 6.64 21.79
CA TYR A 40 -5.38 6.16 22.92
C TYR A 40 -5.42 4.63 23.02
N ARG A 41 -4.78 3.93 22.08
CA ARG A 41 -4.74 2.47 21.97
C ARG A 41 -3.45 1.89 22.54
N ASP A 42 -2.34 2.65 22.47
CA ASP A 42 -1.09 2.33 23.15
C ASP A 42 -1.28 2.46 24.67
N GLY A 43 -1.62 1.36 25.36
CA GLY A 43 -1.88 1.30 26.80
C GLY A 43 -0.68 1.59 27.72
N HIS A 44 0.41 2.18 27.23
CA HIS A 44 1.59 2.53 28.02
C HIS A 44 1.38 3.87 28.77
N LYS A 45 0.85 3.76 30.00
CA LYS A 45 0.96 4.69 31.14
C LYS A 45 1.32 6.15 30.80
N GLY A 46 0.45 6.88 30.11
CA GLY A 46 0.33 8.35 30.19
C GLY A 46 1.61 9.21 30.16
N LYS A 47 2.72 8.73 29.59
CA LYS A 47 4.02 9.43 29.64
C LYS A 47 4.72 9.59 28.30
N GLN A 48 4.16 9.11 27.20
CA GLN A 48 4.65 9.44 25.87
C GLN A 48 3.48 9.88 25.01
N LEU A 49 3.46 11.16 24.65
CA LEU A 49 2.43 11.83 23.84
C LEU A 49 2.33 11.31 22.38
N LEU A 50 3.08 10.26 22.02
CA LEU A 50 3.21 9.78 20.65
C LEU A 50 3.28 8.25 20.63
N ALA A 51 2.27 7.59 20.02
CA ALA A 51 2.28 6.15 19.78
C ALA A 51 3.50 5.77 18.91
N ARG A 52 4.03 4.56 19.10
CA ARG A 52 5.20 4.07 18.35
C ARG A 52 4.97 2.66 17.83
N TRP A 53 5.53 2.37 16.66
CA TRP A 53 5.59 1.00 16.16
C TRP A 53 6.38 0.13 17.12
N ARG A 54 5.91 -1.08 17.35
CA ARG A 54 6.58 -2.08 18.20
C ARG A 54 7.90 -2.55 17.56
N SER A 55 7.88 -2.73 16.25
CA SER A 55 9.04 -2.99 15.41
C SER A 55 8.78 -2.44 14.01
N SER A 56 9.85 -2.08 13.30
CA SER A 56 9.75 -1.70 11.90
C SER A 56 11.08 -1.89 11.18
N TYR A 57 11.03 -2.10 9.87
CA TYR A 57 12.19 -1.99 8.98
C TYR A 57 11.77 -1.33 7.66
N SER A 58 12.73 -0.69 7.00
CA SER A 58 12.55 -0.04 5.70
C SER A 58 13.65 -0.48 4.75
N VAL A 59 13.30 -0.75 3.49
CA VAL A 59 14.26 -1.09 2.43
C VAL A 59 14.03 -0.20 1.23
N LYS A 60 15.12 0.14 0.53
CA LYS A 60 15.10 0.97 -0.67
C LYS A 60 15.63 0.19 -1.85
N SER A 61 14.97 0.30 -3.00
CA SER A 61 15.49 -0.27 -4.24
C SER A 61 16.69 0.54 -4.75
N GLN A 62 17.35 0.01 -5.77
CA GLN A 62 18.21 0.78 -6.66
C GLN A 62 17.41 1.92 -7.33
N ASN A 63 18.14 2.94 -7.77
CA ASN A 63 17.57 4.05 -8.53
C ASN A 63 17.00 3.55 -9.86
N TYR A 64 15.87 4.12 -10.27
CA TYR A 64 15.26 3.82 -11.55
C TYR A 64 14.63 5.05 -12.22
N THR A 65 14.28 4.86 -13.48
CA THR A 65 13.47 5.77 -14.28
C THR A 65 12.08 5.16 -14.42
N GLN A 66 11.06 5.94 -14.09
CA GLN A 66 9.66 5.51 -14.19
C GLN A 66 9.32 5.12 -15.64
N VAL A 67 8.35 4.22 -15.77
CA VAL A 67 7.82 3.82 -17.07
C VAL A 67 7.06 5.01 -17.65
N PRO A 68 7.37 5.42 -18.89
CA PRO A 68 6.71 6.57 -19.50
C PRO A 68 5.21 6.34 -19.67
N GLU A 69 4.45 7.42 -19.80
CA GLU A 69 3.02 7.36 -20.10
C GLU A 69 2.74 6.59 -21.40
N GLN A 70 1.79 5.67 -21.32
CA GLN A 70 1.29 4.85 -22.43
C GLN A 70 -0.23 4.72 -22.31
N ASP A 71 -0.89 4.28 -23.38
CA ASP A 71 -2.35 4.10 -23.38
C ASP A 71 -2.80 2.98 -22.42
N GLU A 72 -1.97 1.95 -22.25
CA GLU A 72 -2.23 0.80 -21.38
C GLU A 72 -0.97 0.41 -20.60
N LEU A 73 -1.15 -0.18 -19.42
CA LEU A 73 -0.05 -0.68 -18.60
C LEU A 73 0.58 -1.93 -19.27
N PRO A 74 1.90 -1.96 -19.55
CA PRO A 74 2.51 -3.14 -20.14
C PRO A 74 2.31 -4.38 -19.28
N GLU A 75 1.86 -5.48 -19.89
CA GLU A 75 1.58 -6.73 -19.19
C GLU A 75 2.78 -7.23 -18.36
N GLY A 76 4.00 -7.03 -18.87
CA GLY A 76 5.22 -7.39 -18.15
C GLY A 76 5.46 -6.56 -16.87
N VAL A 77 5.02 -5.29 -16.84
CA VAL A 77 5.08 -4.44 -15.64
C VAL A 77 4.05 -4.91 -14.62
N GLN A 78 2.82 -5.19 -15.04
CA GLN A 78 1.78 -5.74 -14.15
C GLN A 78 2.21 -7.08 -13.55
N ASN A 79 2.71 -8.01 -14.37
CA ASN A 79 3.18 -9.32 -13.92
C ASN A 79 4.35 -9.20 -12.92
N ALA A 80 5.29 -8.28 -13.16
CA ALA A 80 6.39 -8.02 -12.24
C ALA A 80 5.89 -7.44 -10.92
N PHE A 81 4.92 -6.53 -10.97
CA PHE A 81 4.28 -5.95 -9.79
C PHE A 81 3.53 -7.00 -8.97
N ASP A 82 2.71 -7.83 -9.61
CA ASP A 82 1.95 -8.90 -8.95
C ASP A 82 2.88 -9.91 -8.28
N THR A 83 3.99 -10.25 -8.96
CA THR A 83 5.04 -11.11 -8.40
C THR A 83 5.67 -10.48 -7.15
N MET A 84 5.98 -9.18 -7.20
CA MET A 84 6.51 -8.45 -6.06
C MET A 84 5.51 -8.46 -4.89
N ILE A 85 4.25 -8.10 -5.13
CA ILE A 85 3.23 -8.05 -4.08
C ILE A 85 2.99 -9.42 -3.45
N SER A 86 2.95 -10.50 -4.24
CA SER A 86 2.78 -11.86 -3.70
C SER A 86 3.87 -12.26 -2.69
N SER A 87 5.06 -11.67 -2.81
CA SER A 87 6.17 -11.90 -1.88
C SER A 87 6.13 -10.97 -0.66
N LEU A 88 5.55 -9.78 -0.78
CA LEU A 88 5.54 -8.75 0.27
C LEU A 88 4.33 -8.84 1.19
N ILE A 89 3.19 -9.31 0.68
CA ILE A 89 1.90 -9.27 1.38
C ILE A 89 1.65 -10.33 2.46
N PRO A 90 2.33 -11.50 2.50
CA PRO A 90 2.12 -12.48 3.57
C PRO A 90 2.20 -11.85 4.97
N GLY A 91 1.21 -12.16 5.82
CA GLY A 91 1.10 -11.64 7.18
C GLY A 91 0.82 -10.14 7.34
N VAL A 92 0.61 -9.39 6.25
CA VAL A 92 0.32 -7.94 6.29
C VAL A 92 -1.18 -7.70 6.44
N ASP A 93 -1.58 -7.02 7.50
CA ASP A 93 -2.99 -6.68 7.77
C ASP A 93 -3.45 -5.47 6.95
N VAL A 94 -2.60 -4.46 6.83
CA VAL A 94 -2.94 -3.19 6.17
C VAL A 94 -1.81 -2.79 5.24
N PHE A 95 -2.14 -2.57 3.97
CA PHE A 95 -1.15 -2.26 2.93
C PHE A 95 -1.45 -0.92 2.27
N PHE A 96 -0.52 0.02 2.38
CA PHE A 96 -0.56 1.31 1.71
C PHE A 96 0.22 1.19 0.39
N CYS A 97 -0.44 1.41 -0.75
CA CYS A 97 0.14 1.27 -2.08
C CYS A 97 0.01 2.60 -2.82
N ASP A 98 1.12 3.07 -3.38
CA ASP A 98 1.10 4.15 -4.36
C ASP A 98 0.34 3.69 -5.61
N TYR A 99 -0.72 4.41 -5.96
CA TYR A 99 -1.67 3.99 -6.99
C TYR A 99 -1.03 3.85 -8.38
N ASN A 100 -0.03 4.69 -8.67
CA ASN A 100 0.66 4.78 -9.96
C ASN A 100 2.14 4.40 -9.82
N LEU A 101 2.46 3.51 -8.89
CA LEU A 101 3.83 3.12 -8.54
C LEU A 101 4.68 2.84 -9.79
N ALA A 102 5.83 3.54 -9.88
CA ALA A 102 6.80 3.40 -10.96
C ALA A 102 6.33 3.81 -12.37
N ILE A 103 5.17 4.44 -12.52
CA ILE A 103 4.60 4.88 -13.80
C ILE A 103 4.47 6.42 -13.78
N GLU A 104 4.80 7.09 -14.88
CA GLU A 104 4.68 8.56 -14.98
C GLU A 104 3.21 9.05 -15.13
N ALA A 105 2.29 8.15 -15.45
CA ALA A 105 0.89 8.40 -15.80
C ALA A 105 -0.12 8.05 -14.70
N ASP A 106 -1.41 8.30 -14.95
CA ASP A 106 -2.52 7.94 -14.06
C ASP A 106 -3.04 6.50 -14.28
N LEU A 107 -2.16 5.58 -14.65
CA LEU A 107 -2.52 4.18 -14.89
C LEU A 107 -2.44 3.37 -13.59
N PRO A 108 -3.57 2.80 -13.12
CA PRO A 108 -3.62 2.17 -11.82
C PRO A 108 -3.05 0.75 -11.81
N ILE A 109 -1.96 0.55 -11.08
CA ILE A 109 -1.28 -0.76 -11.00
C ILE A 109 -1.80 -1.66 -9.86
N CYS A 110 -2.35 -1.07 -8.78
CA CYS A 110 -2.75 -1.81 -7.58
C CYS A 110 -4.17 -2.43 -7.67
N ASN A 111 -4.89 -2.33 -8.79
CA ASN A 111 -6.31 -2.73 -8.86
C ASN A 111 -6.56 -4.21 -8.60
N GLN A 112 -5.82 -5.08 -9.29
CA GLN A 112 -6.03 -6.54 -9.21
C GLN A 112 -5.60 -7.13 -7.87
N VAL A 113 -4.61 -6.52 -7.23
CA VAL A 113 -4.09 -6.91 -5.91
C VAL A 113 -5.19 -6.88 -4.85
N MET A 114 -6.08 -5.89 -4.85
CA MET A 114 -7.14 -5.80 -3.85
C MET A 114 -8.15 -6.95 -3.96
N ASP A 115 -8.40 -7.48 -5.16
CA ASP A 115 -9.32 -8.61 -5.37
C ASP A 115 -8.70 -9.94 -4.97
N ASN A 116 -7.38 -10.07 -5.12
CA ASN A 116 -6.59 -11.26 -4.80
C ASN A 116 -6.29 -11.41 -3.31
N TYR A 117 -6.17 -10.31 -2.56
CA TYR A 117 -5.74 -10.31 -1.15
C TYR A 117 -6.82 -9.73 -0.23
N ARG A 118 -7.98 -10.39 -0.15
CA ARG A 118 -9.18 -9.89 0.54
C ARG A 118 -9.03 -9.77 2.06
N SER A 119 -8.16 -10.59 2.65
CA SER A 119 -7.82 -10.51 4.08
C SER A 119 -7.01 -9.25 4.47
N THR A 120 -6.39 -8.57 3.50
CA THR A 120 -5.60 -7.36 3.68
C THR A 120 -6.45 -6.13 3.36
N ASP A 121 -6.44 -5.12 4.22
CA ASP A 121 -7.08 -3.83 3.91
C ASP A 121 -6.12 -2.94 3.13
N PHE A 122 -6.61 -2.31 2.07
CA PHE A 122 -5.77 -1.51 1.18
C PHE A 122 -6.07 -0.02 1.31
N VAL A 123 -4.99 0.76 1.34
CA VAL A 123 -5.03 2.21 1.19
C VAL A 123 -4.24 2.57 -0.06
N LEU A 124 -4.95 2.94 -1.12
CA LEU A 124 -4.38 3.42 -2.36
C LEU A 124 -4.24 4.93 -2.26
N PHE A 125 -3.04 5.46 -2.44
CA PHE A 125 -2.82 6.90 -2.44
C PHE A 125 -2.26 7.37 -3.76
N SER A 126 -2.77 8.51 -4.23
CA SER A 126 -2.45 9.07 -5.54
C SER A 126 -1.10 9.76 -5.55
N CYS A 127 -0.57 10.05 -6.74
CA CYS A 127 0.58 10.93 -6.84
C CYS A 127 0.23 12.31 -6.27
N GLU A 128 1.02 12.81 -5.31
CA GLU A 128 0.86 14.17 -4.75
C GLU A 128 0.84 15.23 -5.86
N GLU A 129 1.65 15.04 -6.90
CA GLU A 129 1.76 15.94 -8.06
C GLU A 129 0.46 16.04 -8.87
N LEU A 130 -0.36 14.97 -8.89
CA LEU A 130 -1.61 14.92 -9.66
C LEU A 130 -2.82 15.44 -8.85
N ILE A 131 -2.91 15.11 -7.56
CA ILE A 131 -4.14 15.28 -6.77
C ILE A 131 -3.91 16.04 -5.45
N GLY A 132 -2.67 16.09 -4.94
CA GLY A 132 -2.36 16.51 -3.57
C GLY A 132 -2.93 17.89 -3.19
N ASN A 133 -2.91 18.84 -4.12
CA ASN A 133 -3.33 20.23 -3.86
C ASN A 133 -4.72 20.60 -4.38
N ASP A 134 -5.46 19.70 -5.04
CA ASP A 134 -6.80 20.03 -5.54
C ASP A 134 -7.82 20.08 -4.38
N PRO A 135 -8.39 21.25 -4.03
CA PRO A 135 -9.36 21.37 -2.95
C PRO A 135 -10.71 20.72 -3.27
N ASN A 136 -10.99 20.42 -4.54
CA ASN A 136 -12.25 19.78 -4.96
C ASN A 136 -12.21 18.26 -4.79
N THR A 137 -11.02 17.67 -4.72
CA THR A 137 -10.87 16.24 -4.49
C THR A 137 -11.00 15.92 -3.00
N GLN A 138 -11.85 14.94 -2.66
CA GLN A 138 -12.00 14.49 -1.28
C GLN A 138 -10.67 13.94 -0.74
N PRO A 139 -10.30 14.23 0.53
CA PRO A 139 -9.01 13.80 1.09
C PRO A 139 -8.90 12.28 1.19
N TYR A 140 -10.02 11.59 1.39
CA TYR A 140 -10.10 10.14 1.30
C TYR A 140 -11.52 9.71 0.95
N MET A 141 -11.65 8.57 0.29
CA MET A 141 -12.89 7.90 -0.02
C MET A 141 -12.78 6.44 0.41
N VAL A 142 -13.67 6.01 1.30
CA VAL A 142 -13.78 4.60 1.69
C VAL A 142 -14.76 3.92 0.75
N SER A 143 -14.26 2.98 -0.04
CA SER A 143 -15.07 2.04 -0.80
C SER A 143 -15.05 0.68 -0.10
N TYR A 144 -16.23 0.08 0.07
CA TYR A 144 -16.34 -1.28 0.59
C TYR A 144 -16.24 -2.25 -0.58
N ALA A 145 -15.35 -3.22 -0.45
CA ALA A 145 -15.17 -4.27 -1.44
C ALA A 145 -16.05 -5.49 -1.16
N ALA A 146 -15.80 -6.55 -1.94
CA ALA A 146 -16.42 -7.85 -1.77
C ALA A 146 -16.40 -8.35 -0.31
N PRO A 147 -17.39 -9.15 0.11
CA PRO A 147 -17.44 -9.71 1.46
C PRO A 147 -16.13 -10.41 1.82
N ARG A 148 -15.61 -10.15 3.03
CA ARG A 148 -14.39 -10.76 3.54
C ARG A 148 -14.61 -12.21 3.96
N TYR A 149 -15.83 -12.54 4.39
CA TYR A 149 -16.18 -13.87 4.91
C TYR A 149 -17.23 -14.54 4.03
N PRO A 150 -16.83 -15.15 2.89
CA PRO A 150 -17.78 -15.67 1.90
C PRO A 150 -18.66 -16.82 2.41
N GLU A 151 -18.26 -17.49 3.49
CA GLU A 151 -18.93 -18.69 4.02
C GLU A 151 -19.45 -18.52 5.46
N SER A 152 -19.44 -17.30 5.99
CA SER A 152 -19.93 -17.02 7.34
C SER A 152 -21.16 -16.10 7.34
N GLY A 153 -21.87 -16.04 8.46
CA GLY A 153 -22.90 -15.02 8.68
C GLY A 153 -22.35 -13.60 8.90
N ASN A 154 -21.02 -13.43 8.91
CA ASN A 154 -20.36 -12.14 9.10
C ASN A 154 -20.35 -11.35 7.78
N THR A 155 -20.97 -10.18 7.78
CA THR A 155 -21.05 -9.27 6.63
C THR A 155 -19.85 -8.32 6.53
N GLY A 156 -18.77 -8.58 7.27
CA GLY A 156 -17.56 -7.77 7.21
C GLY A 156 -16.95 -7.75 5.80
N SER A 157 -16.46 -6.59 5.40
CA SER A 157 -15.88 -6.35 4.08
C SER A 157 -14.43 -5.89 4.18
N GLN A 158 -13.66 -6.11 3.12
CA GLN A 158 -12.38 -5.44 2.95
C GLN A 158 -12.59 -3.93 2.74
N HIS A 159 -11.82 -3.10 3.44
CA HIS A 159 -11.72 -1.67 3.13
C HIS A 159 -10.78 -1.45 1.95
N ARG A 160 -11.27 -0.70 0.95
CA ARG A 160 -10.48 -0.09 -0.11
C ARG A 160 -10.57 1.42 0.06
N ILE A 161 -9.51 2.03 0.56
CA ILE A 161 -9.48 3.47 0.81
C ILE A 161 -8.66 4.12 -0.29
N TYR A 162 -9.25 5.02 -1.05
CA TYR A 162 -8.52 5.92 -1.93
C TYR A 162 -8.22 7.19 -1.15
N SER A 163 -6.98 7.63 -1.09
CA SER A 163 -6.57 8.76 -0.24
C SER A 163 -5.61 9.70 -0.94
N LYS A 164 -5.60 10.96 -0.52
CA LYS A 164 -4.51 11.88 -0.86
C LYS A 164 -3.24 11.49 -0.13
N THR A 165 -2.11 11.88 -0.70
CA THR A 165 -0.78 11.70 -0.11
C THR A 165 -0.49 12.82 0.88
N ASP A 166 -1.22 12.81 2.00
CA ASP A 166 -1.04 13.75 3.09
C ASP A 166 -1.29 13.11 4.46
N GLY A 167 -0.74 13.72 5.50
CA GLY A 167 -0.82 13.19 6.86
C GLY A 167 -2.24 13.13 7.43
N PHE A 168 -3.16 14.02 7.04
CA PHE A 168 -4.55 13.99 7.50
C PHE A 168 -5.30 12.81 6.85
N ALA A 169 -5.18 12.65 5.53
CA ALA A 169 -5.79 11.56 4.79
C ALA A 169 -5.31 10.19 5.31
N PHE A 170 -4.00 10.04 5.54
CA PHE A 170 -3.41 8.80 6.09
C PHE A 170 -3.93 8.52 7.51
N ALA A 171 -4.02 9.54 8.37
CA ALA A 171 -4.58 9.38 9.71
C ALA A 171 -6.04 8.89 9.68
N GLN A 172 -6.86 9.44 8.78
CA GLN A 172 -8.25 9.00 8.61
C GLN A 172 -8.32 7.55 8.08
N ALA A 173 -7.47 7.20 7.13
CA ALA A 173 -7.41 5.86 6.56
C ALA A 173 -7.07 4.81 7.63
N VAL A 174 -5.99 5.02 8.42
CA VAL A 174 -5.62 4.12 9.53
C VAL A 174 -6.76 4.01 10.54
N ASN A 175 -7.36 5.13 10.94
CA ASN A 175 -8.43 5.13 11.93
C ASN A 175 -9.69 4.39 11.43
N ALA A 176 -10.07 4.56 10.16
CA ALA A 176 -11.20 3.86 9.55
C ALA A 176 -10.99 2.34 9.58
N ILE A 177 -9.81 1.86 9.21
CA ILE A 177 -9.47 0.44 9.19
C ILE A 177 -9.47 -0.15 10.60
N VAL A 178 -8.81 0.51 11.54
CA VAL A 178 -8.74 0.03 12.93
C VAL A 178 -10.14 -0.09 13.53
N ASN A 179 -10.98 0.94 13.40
CA ASN A 179 -12.35 0.91 13.92
C ASN A 179 -13.20 -0.19 13.27
N GLN A 180 -13.03 -0.44 11.96
CA GLN A 180 -13.77 -1.48 11.27
C GLN A 180 -13.34 -2.88 11.71
N ARG A 181 -12.03 -3.15 11.79
CA ARG A 181 -11.54 -4.44 12.25
C ARG A 181 -11.94 -4.73 13.70
N ASP A 182 -11.99 -3.70 14.55
CA ASP A 182 -12.52 -3.85 15.91
C ASP A 182 -14.00 -4.24 15.90
N ARG A 183 -14.81 -3.68 14.99
CA ARG A 183 -16.22 -4.08 14.80
C ARG A 183 -16.36 -5.48 14.23
N ASP A 184 -15.56 -5.86 13.24
CA ASP A 184 -15.58 -7.20 12.65
C ASP A 184 -15.28 -8.26 13.71
N ALA A 185 -14.28 -8.02 14.56
CA ALA A 185 -13.93 -8.92 15.67
C ALA A 185 -15.08 -9.04 16.69
N LEU A 186 -15.76 -7.95 17.03
CA LEU A 186 -16.93 -7.98 17.91
C LEU A 186 -18.12 -8.74 17.32
N ASN A 187 -18.21 -8.80 15.99
CA ASN A 187 -19.21 -9.56 15.25
C ASN A 187 -18.77 -11.01 14.95
N GLY A 188 -17.69 -11.48 15.59
CA GLY A 188 -17.18 -12.86 15.46
C GLY A 188 -16.36 -13.12 14.20
N GLY A 189 -15.82 -12.08 13.55
CA GLY A 189 -14.93 -12.22 12.41
C GLY A 189 -13.50 -12.52 12.83
N HIS A 190 -12.93 -13.61 12.29
CA HIS A 190 -11.57 -14.02 12.57
C HIS A 190 -10.73 -14.12 11.28
N ILE A 191 -10.40 -12.95 10.72
CA ILE A 191 -9.68 -12.79 9.43
C ILE A 191 -8.54 -13.80 9.24
N ARG A 192 -7.67 -13.94 10.26
CA ARG A 192 -6.47 -14.80 10.19
C ARG A 192 -6.79 -16.30 10.15
N SER A 193 -7.95 -16.74 10.65
CA SER A 193 -8.33 -18.17 10.65
C SER A 193 -9.43 -18.54 9.65
N GLU A 194 -10.16 -17.57 9.11
CA GLU A 194 -11.42 -17.83 8.39
C GLU A 194 -11.40 -17.49 6.90
N VAL A 195 -10.37 -16.80 6.40
CA VAL A 195 -10.39 -16.22 5.05
C VAL A 195 -9.29 -16.80 4.17
N ASP A 196 -8.07 -16.28 4.25
CA ASP A 196 -6.96 -16.71 3.40
C ASP A 196 -5.77 -17.19 4.24
N THR A 197 -5.04 -18.21 3.78
CA THR A 197 -3.89 -18.74 4.55
C THR A 197 -2.73 -17.76 4.63
N TYR A 198 -2.53 -16.92 3.59
CA TYR A 198 -1.38 -16.01 3.52
C TYR A 198 -1.35 -14.98 4.67
N ILE A 199 -2.51 -14.58 5.21
CA ILE A 199 -2.57 -13.58 6.30
C ILE A 199 -2.11 -14.16 7.64
N SER A 200 -2.06 -15.49 7.75
CA SER A 200 -1.51 -16.22 8.90
C SER A 200 -0.03 -16.57 8.74
N GLU A 201 0.54 -16.36 7.56
CA GLU A 201 1.96 -16.60 7.33
C GLU A 201 2.84 -15.52 7.99
N PRO A 202 4.11 -15.84 8.32
CA PRO A 202 5.05 -14.85 8.80
C PRO A 202 5.28 -13.75 7.75
N SER A 203 5.34 -12.51 8.22
CA SER A 203 5.69 -11.38 7.36
C SER A 203 7.08 -11.52 6.74
N VAL A 204 7.23 -10.96 5.53
CA VAL A 204 8.48 -10.99 4.77
C VAL A 204 9.65 -10.41 5.59
N LYS A 205 10.84 -10.99 5.40
CA LYS A 205 12.07 -10.52 6.05
C LYS A 205 12.69 -9.38 5.25
N GLU A 206 13.37 -8.47 5.94
CA GLU A 206 14.05 -7.30 5.36
C GLU A 206 14.89 -7.63 4.10
N SER A 207 15.78 -8.62 4.18
CA SER A 207 16.63 -9.01 3.04
C SER A 207 15.86 -9.52 1.82
N VAL A 208 14.72 -10.18 2.06
CA VAL A 208 13.86 -10.70 0.98
C VAL A 208 13.07 -9.55 0.37
N ALA A 209 12.56 -8.64 1.21
CA ALA A 209 11.86 -7.45 0.73
C ALA A 209 12.77 -6.61 -0.18
N GLU A 210 14.01 -6.37 0.23
CA GLU A 210 15.01 -5.65 -0.58
C GLU A 210 15.27 -6.36 -1.92
N GLN A 211 15.46 -7.68 -1.91
CA GLN A 211 15.67 -8.46 -3.12
C GLN A 211 14.49 -8.35 -4.10
N VAL A 212 13.26 -8.43 -3.58
CA VAL A 212 12.05 -8.43 -4.40
C VAL A 212 11.80 -7.06 -5.04
N ILE A 213 11.93 -5.96 -4.28
CA ILE A 213 11.73 -4.62 -4.85
C ILE A 213 12.80 -4.29 -5.89
N ASN A 214 14.04 -4.77 -5.70
CA ASN A 214 15.10 -4.61 -6.69
C ASN A 214 14.81 -5.41 -7.96
N ARG A 215 14.35 -6.65 -7.83
CA ARG A 215 13.95 -7.46 -9.00
C ARG A 215 12.84 -6.78 -9.80
N PHE A 216 11.86 -6.16 -9.15
CA PHE A 216 10.84 -5.39 -9.87
C PHE A 216 11.47 -4.22 -10.62
N VAL A 217 12.31 -3.41 -9.97
CA VAL A 217 13.02 -2.29 -10.60
C VAL A 217 13.88 -2.72 -11.79
N GLU A 218 14.56 -3.85 -11.69
CA GLU A 218 15.38 -4.42 -12.78
C GLU A 218 14.58 -4.76 -14.03
N THR A 219 13.26 -4.96 -13.92
CA THR A 219 12.39 -5.21 -15.07
C THR A 219 11.94 -3.94 -15.78
N LEU A 220 11.99 -2.77 -15.15
CA LEU A 220 11.45 -1.52 -15.73
C LEU A 220 12.19 -1.03 -16.99
N PRO A 221 13.54 -1.11 -17.09
CA PRO A 221 14.28 -0.55 -18.22
C PRO A 221 13.86 -1.08 -19.60
N GLN A 222 13.36 -2.33 -19.67
CA GLN A 222 12.92 -2.92 -20.95
C GLN A 222 11.65 -2.26 -21.52
N PHE A 223 10.91 -1.53 -20.68
CA PHE A 223 9.68 -0.82 -21.07
C PHE A 223 9.92 0.67 -21.31
N ASN A 224 11.13 1.16 -21.06
CA ASN A 224 11.52 2.56 -21.30
C ASN A 224 11.99 2.81 -22.76
N SER A 225 12.16 1.75 -23.55
CA SER A 225 12.84 1.78 -24.86
C SER A 225 11.95 2.05 -26.09
N ASP A 226 10.63 2.16 -25.95
CA ASP A 226 9.74 2.38 -27.10
C ASP A 226 9.56 3.86 -27.52
N VAL A 227 10.23 4.79 -26.86
CA VAL A 227 10.43 6.15 -27.41
C VAL A 227 11.59 6.14 -28.41
N LYS A 228 11.51 5.30 -29.45
CA LYS A 228 12.28 5.58 -30.67
C LYS A 228 11.64 6.79 -31.31
N ALA A 229 12.33 7.93 -31.20
CA ALA A 229 12.05 9.15 -31.93
C ALA A 229 11.53 8.85 -33.34
N LEU A 230 10.31 9.28 -33.63
CA LEU A 230 9.87 9.47 -35.01
C LEU A 230 10.91 10.37 -35.65
N SER A 231 11.74 9.77 -36.49
CA SER A 231 12.70 10.53 -37.29
C SER A 231 11.86 11.46 -38.16
N ALA A 232 12.00 12.77 -37.97
CA ALA A 232 11.37 13.74 -38.86
C ALA A 232 11.76 13.40 -40.30
N PRO A 233 10.85 13.52 -41.29
CA PRO A 233 11.20 13.25 -42.67
C PRO A 233 12.36 14.17 -43.07
N THR A 234 13.46 13.60 -43.53
CA THR A 234 14.48 14.35 -44.27
C THR A 234 13.93 14.65 -45.66
N GLU A 235 13.65 15.94 -45.87
CA GLU A 235 13.35 16.69 -47.11
C GLU A 235 12.32 16.12 -48.10
#